data_AF-A0A934HGX6-F1
#
_entry.id   AF-A0A934HGX6-F1
#
_cell.length_a   1.000
_cell.length_b   1.000
_cell.length_c   1.000
_cell.angle_alpha   90.00
_cell.angle_beta   90.00
_cell.angle_gamma   90.00
#
_symmetry.space_group_name_H-M   'P 1'
#
loop_
_entity.id
_entity.type
_entity.pdbx_description
1 polymer ?
#
loop_
_entity_poly.entity_id
_entity_poly.type
_entity_poly.pdbx_seq_one_letter_code
_entity_poly.pdbx_strand_id
1 'polypeptide(L)'
;MKGKAAAVFKDRKLVMHIGLLVLIALTLSLTGVLYPSTEMAVLLIIILAILNPKVRVFAVDFAPFIILLFTYDTLRNFADDFGSATIHVSDLIRWERSVGGGTLPPYWLQQNLWGHFYTPVLDVLANFFYMSHFMTPLLASIAMWRHRRTDYWAFAFGLVAMSFAAFATYIFFPAAPPWWATQNGYLPDMPIVLDHFIVSAEVVAKGPNPVAAMPSLHTAYPTFIALTSLAVFGRKAIPVILLPLCVASSTFYLGHHWVIDALGGA
;
A
#
# COMPACT_ATOMS: atom_id res chain seq x y z
N MET A 1 16.52 -9.15 28.40
CA MET A 1 15.45 -8.25 27.89
C MET A 1 14.33 -8.93 27.06
N LYS A 2 14.21 -10.27 27.02
CA LYS A 2 13.21 -10.99 26.19
C LYS A 2 11.77 -11.06 26.77
N GLY A 3 11.51 -10.53 27.97
CA GLY A 3 10.23 -10.74 28.69
C GLY A 3 9.16 -9.65 28.57
N LYS A 4 9.49 -8.44 28.08
CA LYS A 4 8.55 -7.29 28.16
C LYS A 4 7.56 -7.18 27.00
N ALA A 5 7.91 -7.65 25.80
CA ALA A 5 7.05 -7.55 24.61
C ALA A 5 5.85 -8.52 24.66
N ALA A 6 6.05 -9.74 25.16
CA ALA A 6 4.98 -10.73 25.30
C ALA A 6 3.96 -10.38 26.41
N ALA A 7 4.35 -9.54 27.37
CA ALA A 7 3.50 -9.11 28.48
C ALA A 7 2.46 -8.04 28.09
N VAL A 8 2.63 -7.38 26.93
CA VAL A 8 1.72 -6.33 26.46
C VAL A 8 0.36 -6.90 26.06
N PHE A 9 0.33 -8.06 25.40
CA PHE A 9 -0.92 -8.68 24.91
C PHE A 9 -1.64 -9.59 25.92
N LYS A 10 -0.99 -9.93 27.05
CA LYS A 10 -1.64 -10.63 28.17
C LYS A 10 -2.42 -9.71 29.11
N ASP A 11 -2.28 -8.40 28.94
CA ASP A 11 -2.92 -7.40 29.78
C ASP A 11 -4.38 -7.18 29.30
N ARG A 12 -5.32 -7.94 29.89
CA ARG A 12 -6.75 -7.87 29.54
C ARG A 12 -7.29 -6.44 29.59
N LYS A 13 -6.75 -5.58 30.45
CA LYS A 13 -7.12 -4.17 30.50
C LYS A 13 -6.70 -3.46 29.21
N LEU A 14 -5.46 -3.63 28.75
CA LEU A 14 -5.00 -2.98 27.51
C LEU A 14 -5.82 -3.40 26.28
N VAL A 15 -6.14 -4.69 26.17
CA VAL A 15 -6.99 -5.20 25.07
C VAL A 15 -8.39 -4.57 25.12
N MET A 16 -8.98 -4.41 26.30
CA MET A 16 -10.26 -3.72 26.47
C MET A 16 -10.18 -2.23 26.15
N HIS A 17 -9.09 -1.53 26.50
CA HIS A 17 -8.92 -0.11 26.18
C HIS A 17 -8.76 0.10 24.67
N ILE A 18 -7.94 -0.71 24.01
CA ILE A 18 -7.78 -0.66 22.55
C ILE A 18 -9.11 -1.00 21.87
N GLY A 19 -9.80 -2.05 22.31
CA GLY A 19 -11.10 -2.43 21.77
C GLY A 19 -12.17 -1.34 21.94
N LEU A 20 -12.23 -0.71 23.11
CA LEU A 20 -13.14 0.40 23.38
C LEU A 20 -12.83 1.62 22.52
N LEU A 21 -11.56 1.94 22.30
CA LEU A 21 -11.14 3.06 21.46
C LEU A 21 -11.41 2.81 19.98
N VAL A 22 -11.18 1.59 19.49
CA VAL A 22 -11.58 1.17 18.14
C VAL A 22 -13.09 1.25 17.97
N LEU A 23 -13.86 0.82 18.98
CA LEU A 23 -15.32 0.90 18.96
C LEU A 23 -15.82 2.35 18.95
N ILE A 24 -15.22 3.23 19.76
CA ILE A 24 -15.53 4.66 19.80
C ILE A 24 -15.19 5.31 18.45
N ALA A 25 -13.99 5.06 17.92
CA ALA A 25 -13.57 5.60 16.61
C ALA A 25 -14.49 5.12 15.49
N LEU A 26 -14.85 3.83 15.48
CA LEU A 26 -15.77 3.24 14.51
C LEU A 26 -17.18 3.86 14.63
N THR A 27 -17.68 4.04 15.85
CA THR A 27 -19.01 4.63 16.11
C THR A 27 -19.05 6.10 15.68
N LEU A 28 -18.01 6.88 16.00
CA LEU A 28 -17.91 8.29 15.61
C LEU A 28 -17.74 8.47 14.08
N SER A 29 -17.10 7.50 13.42
CA SER A 29 -16.97 7.46 11.96
C SER A 29 -18.28 7.08 11.27
N LEU A 30 -18.98 6.06 11.78
CA LEU A 30 -20.26 5.58 11.24
C LEU A 30 -21.41 6.58 11.43
N THR A 31 -21.31 7.45 12.45
CA THR A 31 -22.29 8.51 12.72
C THR A 31 -22.01 9.81 11.98
N GLY A 32 -20.92 9.88 11.19
CA GLY A 32 -20.54 11.06 10.42
C GLY A 32 -20.09 12.25 11.26
N VAL A 33 -19.89 12.07 12.57
CA VAL A 33 -19.50 13.12 13.52
C VAL A 33 -18.00 13.44 13.43
N LEU A 34 -17.18 12.46 13.07
CA LEU A 34 -15.74 12.60 12.81
C LEU A 34 -15.38 11.79 11.57
N TYR A 35 -14.79 12.43 10.57
CA TYR A 35 -13.99 11.69 9.61
C TYR A 35 -12.70 11.28 10.33
N PRO A 36 -12.37 9.99 10.47
CA PRO A 36 -11.10 9.57 11.05
C PRO A 36 -10.00 9.91 10.05
N SER A 37 -9.52 11.15 10.10
CA SER A 37 -8.37 11.56 9.33
C SER A 37 -7.12 10.86 9.89
N THR A 38 -6.13 10.60 9.04
CA THR A 38 -4.89 9.91 9.44
C THR A 38 -4.19 10.62 10.59
N GLU A 39 -4.32 11.94 10.66
CA GLU A 39 -3.81 12.83 11.71
C GLU A 39 -4.48 12.54 13.06
N MET A 40 -5.80 12.32 13.09
CA MET A 40 -6.55 12.01 14.30
C MET A 40 -6.19 10.63 14.86
N ALA A 41 -5.99 9.64 13.98
CA ALA A 41 -5.54 8.31 14.39
C ALA A 41 -4.13 8.36 15.00
N VAL A 42 -3.23 9.17 14.43
CA VAL A 42 -1.88 9.36 15.00
C VAL A 42 -1.95 10.13 16.32
N LEU A 43 -2.72 11.21 16.40
CA LEU A 43 -2.88 11.98 17.65
C LEU A 43 -3.38 11.10 18.78
N LEU A 44 -4.34 10.21 18.51
CA LEU A 44 -4.82 9.23 19.48
C LEU A 44 -3.69 8.28 19.93
N ILE A 45 -2.88 7.76 18.99
CA ILE A 45 -1.73 6.91 19.31
C ILE A 45 -0.71 7.66 20.18
N ILE A 46 -0.43 8.93 19.88
CA ILE A 46 0.49 9.78 20.65
C ILE A 46 -0.04 10.03 22.07
N ILE A 47 -1.32 10.37 22.22
CA ILE A 47 -1.94 10.60 23.53
C ILE A 47 -1.86 9.32 24.37
N LEU A 48 -2.20 8.16 23.80
CA LEU A 48 -2.11 6.88 24.49
C LEU A 48 -0.66 6.52 24.86
N ALA A 49 0.30 6.89 24.01
CA ALA A 49 1.73 6.69 24.26
C ALA A 49 2.28 7.58 25.39
N ILE A 50 1.78 8.81 25.52
CA ILE A 50 2.13 9.70 26.64
C ILE A 50 1.61 9.09 27.95
N LEU A 51 0.34 8.66 27.95
CA LEU A 51 -0.37 8.19 29.13
C LEU A 51 0.05 6.80 29.61
N ASN A 52 0.63 5.96 28.75
CA ASN A 52 0.99 4.59 29.09
C ASN A 52 2.43 4.24 28.65
N PRO A 53 3.36 3.96 29.58
CA PRO A 53 4.76 3.62 29.26
C PRO A 53 4.92 2.41 28.32
N LYS A 54 3.99 1.45 28.34
CA LYS A 54 4.02 0.30 27.41
C LYS A 54 3.61 0.71 26.01
N VAL A 55 2.61 1.59 25.88
CA VAL A 55 2.18 2.18 24.60
C VAL A 55 3.24 3.15 24.09
N ARG A 56 3.98 3.83 24.97
CA ARG A 56 5.14 4.67 24.62
C ARG A 56 6.20 3.90 23.85
N VAL A 57 6.60 2.74 24.37
CA VAL A 57 7.58 1.89 23.70
C VAL A 57 7.07 1.46 22.32
N PHE A 58 5.80 1.08 22.23
CA PHE A 58 5.17 0.72 20.96
C PHE A 58 5.14 1.90 19.98
N ALA A 59 4.72 3.10 20.42
CA ALA A 59 4.65 4.28 19.57
C ALA A 59 6.03 4.77 19.11
N VAL A 60 7.06 4.68 19.97
CA VAL A 60 8.45 4.99 19.59
C VAL A 60 8.98 3.98 18.58
N ASP A 61 8.71 2.69 18.79
CA ASP A 61 9.12 1.66 17.84
C ASP A 61 8.47 1.92 16.47
N PHE A 62 7.17 2.25 16.43
CA PHE A 62 6.41 2.53 15.20
C PHE A 62 6.57 3.95 14.66
N ALA A 63 7.39 4.78 15.28
CA ALA A 63 7.69 6.13 14.81
C ALA A 63 8.17 6.18 13.34
N PRO A 64 8.95 5.22 12.79
CA PRO A 64 9.33 5.25 11.37
C PRO A 64 8.13 5.24 10.42
N PHE A 65 7.06 4.50 10.74
CA PHE A 65 5.83 4.48 9.94
C PHE A 65 5.03 5.76 10.10
N ILE A 66 5.00 6.32 11.30
CA ILE A 66 4.37 7.63 11.55
C ILE A 66 5.10 8.70 10.73
N ILE A 67 6.43 8.77 10.85
CA ILE A 67 7.25 9.70 10.07
C ILE A 67 7.00 9.49 8.58
N LEU A 68 6.98 8.25 8.09
CA LEU A 68 6.68 7.97 6.69
C LEU A 68 5.32 8.52 6.26
N LEU A 69 4.26 8.31 7.06
CA LEU A 69 2.92 8.83 6.76
C LEU A 69 2.89 10.37 6.69
N PHE A 70 3.45 11.06 7.68
CA PHE A 70 3.50 12.54 7.67
C PHE A 70 4.39 13.10 6.58
N THR A 71 5.51 12.44 6.33
CA THR A 71 6.46 12.90 5.31
C THR A 71 5.85 12.71 3.93
N TYR A 72 5.11 11.61 3.68
CA TYR A 72 4.40 11.41 2.42
C TYR A 72 3.37 12.51 2.15
N ASP A 73 2.59 12.91 3.16
CA ASP A 73 1.61 13.99 3.02
C ASP A 73 2.25 15.37 2.83
N THR A 74 3.41 15.61 3.45
CA THR A 74 4.16 16.88 3.27
C THR A 74 4.84 16.94 1.89
N LEU A 75 5.45 15.83 1.49
CA LEU A 75 6.18 15.68 0.23
C LEU A 75 5.25 15.70 -0.99
N ARG A 76 3.99 15.29 -0.82
CA ARG A 76 2.90 15.46 -1.78
C ARG A 76 2.80 16.92 -2.24
N ASN A 77 2.75 17.86 -1.30
CA ASN A 77 2.63 19.29 -1.63
C ASN A 77 3.88 19.83 -2.34
N PHE A 78 5.04 19.23 -2.09
CA PHE A 78 6.31 19.64 -2.70
C PHE A 78 6.43 19.15 -4.15
N ALA A 79 5.87 17.98 -4.50
CA ALA A 79 5.93 17.44 -5.86
C ALA A 79 5.08 18.26 -6.86
N ASP A 80 3.97 18.84 -6.42
CA ASP A 80 3.12 19.72 -7.23
C ASP A 80 3.87 21.01 -7.67
N ASP A 81 4.87 21.45 -6.91
CA ASP A 81 5.68 22.63 -7.19
C ASP A 81 6.78 22.41 -8.25
N PHE A 82 7.16 21.15 -8.56
CA PHE A 82 8.14 20.79 -9.61
C PHE A 82 7.49 20.56 -10.98
N GLY A 83 6.35 21.21 -11.26
CA GLY A 83 5.45 21.04 -12.41
C GLY A 83 6.02 21.22 -13.83
N SER A 84 7.32 21.05 -14.05
CA SER A 84 8.00 21.05 -15.35
C SER A 84 8.46 19.67 -15.83
N ALA A 85 8.39 18.62 -15.01
CA ALA A 85 8.79 17.27 -15.44
C ALA A 85 7.77 16.70 -16.44
N THR A 86 8.25 16.17 -17.56
CA THR A 86 7.39 15.53 -18.57
C THR A 86 6.88 14.20 -18.02
N ILE A 87 5.55 14.02 -18.00
CA ILE A 87 4.95 12.76 -17.55
C ILE A 87 5.30 11.66 -18.56
N HIS A 88 5.84 10.56 -18.04
CA HIS A 88 6.12 9.34 -18.78
C HIS A 88 4.82 8.56 -19.01
N VAL A 89 4.47 8.36 -20.28
CA VAL A 89 3.21 7.72 -20.70
C VAL A 89 3.47 6.84 -21.92
N SER A 90 3.88 7.43 -23.05
CA SER A 90 4.04 6.71 -24.32
C SER A 90 5.20 5.71 -24.31
N ASP A 91 6.23 6.02 -23.54
CA ASP A 91 7.35 5.12 -23.25
C ASP A 91 6.90 3.94 -22.37
N LEU A 92 6.15 4.19 -21.30
CA LEU A 92 5.57 3.13 -20.46
C LEU A 92 4.67 2.19 -21.27
N ILE A 93 3.76 2.74 -22.08
CA ILE A 93 2.89 1.96 -22.98
C ILE A 93 3.72 1.10 -23.93
N ARG A 94 4.83 1.63 -24.47
CA ARG A 94 5.71 0.88 -25.38
C ARG A 94 6.42 -0.26 -24.67
N TRP A 95 6.95 -0.02 -23.46
CA TRP A 95 7.59 -1.05 -22.66
C TRP A 95 6.58 -2.12 -22.23
N GLU A 96 5.40 -1.73 -21.79
CA GLU A 96 4.34 -2.66 -21.42
C GLU A 96 3.91 -3.53 -22.60
N ARG A 97 3.75 -2.94 -23.80
CA ARG A 97 3.47 -3.71 -25.02
C ARG A 97 4.57 -4.70 -25.36
N SER A 98 5.83 -4.36 -25.10
CA SER A 98 6.94 -5.29 -25.34
C SER A 98 6.87 -6.51 -24.43
N VAL A 99 6.48 -6.31 -23.16
CA VAL A 99 6.25 -7.39 -22.19
C VAL A 99 5.01 -8.21 -22.56
N GLY A 100 3.95 -7.56 -23.01
CA GLY A 100 2.69 -8.20 -23.41
C GLY A 100 2.67 -8.78 -24.83
N GLY A 101 3.79 -8.80 -25.56
CA GLY A 101 3.83 -9.34 -26.93
C GLY A 101 2.94 -8.58 -27.93
N GLY A 102 2.80 -7.27 -27.75
CA GLY A 102 2.01 -6.37 -28.60
C GLY A 102 0.69 -5.91 -27.97
N THR A 103 0.18 -6.63 -26.97
CA THR A 103 -0.97 -6.21 -26.15
C THR A 103 -0.53 -5.57 -24.84
N LEU A 104 -1.46 -4.99 -24.09
CA LEU A 104 -1.26 -4.50 -22.73
C LEU A 104 -1.80 -5.54 -21.75
N PRO A 105 -0.98 -6.17 -20.87
CA PRO A 105 -1.45 -7.19 -19.95
C PRO A 105 -2.65 -6.77 -19.07
N PRO A 106 -2.71 -5.56 -18.48
CA PRO A 106 -3.90 -5.11 -17.73
C PRO A 106 -5.16 -4.98 -18.61
N TYR A 107 -5.00 -4.58 -19.88
CA TYR A 107 -6.12 -4.56 -20.83
C TYR A 107 -6.61 -5.98 -21.10
N TRP A 108 -5.69 -6.90 -21.41
CA TRP A 108 -6.04 -8.31 -21.65
C TRP A 108 -6.78 -8.92 -20.46
N LEU A 109 -6.33 -8.67 -19.22
CA LEU A 109 -7.00 -9.17 -18.03
C LEU A 109 -8.44 -8.68 -17.91
N GLN A 110 -8.69 -7.38 -18.08
CA GLN A 110 -10.05 -6.84 -18.01
C GLN A 110 -10.95 -7.42 -19.11
N GLN A 111 -10.45 -7.46 -20.36
CA GLN A 111 -11.22 -8.01 -21.48
C GLN A 111 -11.59 -9.48 -21.32
N ASN A 112 -10.76 -10.28 -20.66
CA ASN A 112 -10.95 -11.74 -20.55
C ASN A 112 -11.51 -12.20 -19.20
N LEU A 113 -11.52 -11.34 -18.17
CA LEU A 113 -11.97 -11.71 -16.83
C LEU A 113 -13.21 -10.94 -16.35
N TRP A 114 -13.56 -9.83 -17.02
CA TRP A 114 -14.78 -9.08 -16.72
C TRP A 114 -15.99 -9.61 -17.49
N GLY A 115 -17.21 -9.34 -16.98
CA GLY A 115 -18.46 -9.73 -17.65
C GLY A 115 -18.84 -11.21 -17.55
N HIS A 116 -18.11 -12.00 -16.77
CA HIS A 116 -18.38 -13.42 -16.55
C HIS A 116 -19.10 -13.66 -15.21
N PHE A 117 -19.69 -14.85 -15.05
CA PHE A 117 -20.41 -15.21 -13.82
C PHE A 117 -19.52 -15.17 -12.56
N TYR A 118 -18.20 -15.34 -12.71
CA TYR A 118 -17.22 -15.31 -11.62
C TYR A 118 -16.68 -13.92 -11.32
N THR A 119 -16.93 -12.94 -12.18
CA THR A 119 -16.39 -11.57 -12.06
C THR A 119 -16.69 -10.95 -10.68
N PRO A 120 -17.90 -11.05 -10.10
CA PRO A 120 -18.15 -10.48 -8.77
C PRO A 120 -17.25 -11.05 -7.66
N VAL A 121 -16.90 -12.33 -7.75
CA VAL A 121 -15.98 -12.96 -6.78
C VAL A 121 -14.55 -12.47 -7.00
N LEU A 122 -14.12 -12.35 -8.27
CA LEU A 122 -12.83 -11.78 -8.60
C LEU A 122 -12.70 -10.33 -8.14
N ASP A 123 -13.75 -9.52 -8.27
CA ASP A 123 -13.76 -8.12 -7.82
C ASP A 123 -13.53 -8.02 -6.32
N VAL A 124 -14.23 -8.84 -5.53
CA VAL A 124 -14.06 -8.88 -4.07
C VAL A 124 -12.64 -9.29 -3.70
N LEU A 125 -12.10 -10.34 -4.35
CA LEU A 125 -10.74 -10.81 -4.07
C LEU A 125 -9.68 -9.79 -4.49
N ALA A 126 -9.82 -9.21 -5.68
CA ALA A 126 -8.88 -8.23 -6.21
C ALA A 126 -8.86 -6.98 -5.35
N ASN A 127 -10.02 -6.44 -4.98
CA ASN A 127 -10.09 -5.29 -4.07
C ASN A 127 -9.54 -5.64 -2.68
N PHE A 128 -9.81 -6.84 -2.15
CA PHE A 128 -9.23 -7.26 -0.87
C PHE A 128 -7.70 -7.28 -0.91
N PHE A 129 -7.10 -7.92 -1.91
CA PHE A 129 -5.65 -7.99 -2.03
C PHE A 129 -5.04 -6.63 -2.32
N TYR A 130 -5.64 -5.83 -3.21
CA TYR A 130 -5.22 -4.45 -3.44
C TYR A 130 -5.18 -3.66 -2.12
N MET A 131 -6.27 -3.68 -1.34
CA MET A 131 -6.37 -2.97 -0.07
C MET A 131 -5.48 -3.55 1.03
N SER A 132 -5.06 -4.81 0.90
CA SER A 132 -4.14 -5.44 1.85
C SER A 132 -2.78 -4.73 1.90
N HIS A 133 -2.42 -3.96 0.87
CA HIS A 133 -1.22 -3.11 0.85
C HIS A 133 -1.13 -2.18 2.07
N PHE A 134 -2.26 -1.66 2.57
CA PHE A 134 -2.28 -0.78 3.72
C PHE A 134 -2.07 -1.51 5.05
N MET A 135 -2.53 -2.77 5.16
CA MET A 135 -2.54 -3.52 6.42
C MET A 135 -1.34 -4.46 6.57
N THR A 136 -0.85 -5.03 5.48
CA THR A 136 0.20 -6.05 5.50
C THR A 136 1.55 -5.56 6.02
N PRO A 137 2.02 -4.32 5.74
CA PRO A 137 3.21 -3.77 6.38
C PRO A 137 3.10 -3.70 7.90
N LEU A 138 1.93 -3.32 8.42
CA LEU A 138 1.69 -3.23 9.86
C LEU A 138 1.70 -4.62 10.51
N LEU A 139 1.03 -5.60 9.89
CA LEU A 139 1.00 -6.98 10.38
C LEU A 139 2.40 -7.61 10.36
N ALA A 140 3.14 -7.44 9.26
CA ALA A 140 4.52 -7.91 9.14
C ALA A 140 5.43 -7.26 10.19
N SER A 141 5.29 -5.95 10.39
CA SER A 141 6.01 -5.20 11.44
C SER A 141 5.76 -5.78 12.82
N ILE A 142 4.50 -6.04 13.17
CA ILE A 142 4.13 -6.65 14.46
C ILE A 142 4.73 -8.06 14.58
N ALA A 143 4.71 -8.86 13.51
CA ALA A 143 5.30 -10.20 13.51
C ALA A 143 6.81 -10.16 13.77
N MET A 144 7.55 -9.28 13.06
CA MET A 144 8.98 -9.07 13.27
C MET A 144 9.27 -8.56 14.68
N TRP A 145 8.50 -7.59 15.16
CA TRP A 145 8.61 -7.01 16.51
C TRP A 145 8.43 -8.05 17.62
N ARG A 146 7.49 -8.98 17.43
CA ARG A 146 7.25 -10.09 18.37
C ARG A 146 8.35 -11.15 18.32
N HIS A 147 9.01 -11.32 17.18
CA HIS A 147 10.08 -12.30 17.04
C HIS A 147 11.40 -11.81 17.64
N ARG A 148 12.00 -10.76 17.06
CA ARG A 148 13.22 -10.11 17.56
C ARG A 148 13.21 -8.64 17.19
N ARG A 149 13.61 -7.77 18.13
CA ARG A 149 13.66 -6.32 17.89
C ARG A 149 14.63 -5.92 16.78
N THR A 150 15.71 -6.67 16.58
CA THR A 150 16.65 -6.46 15.47
C THR A 150 15.97 -6.64 14.11
N ASP A 151 15.15 -7.68 13.98
CA ASP A 151 14.46 -8.01 12.73
C ASP A 151 13.37 -6.98 12.43
N TYR A 152 12.69 -6.48 13.48
CA TYR A 152 11.78 -5.35 13.37
C TYR A 152 12.44 -4.09 12.84
N TRP A 153 13.55 -3.66 13.45
CA TRP A 153 14.20 -2.43 13.02
C TRP A 153 14.78 -2.57 11.61
N ALA A 154 15.36 -3.73 11.27
CA ALA A 154 15.80 -4.01 9.91
C ALA A 154 14.64 -3.94 8.91
N PHE A 155 13.49 -4.53 9.24
CA PHE A 155 12.28 -4.45 8.42
C PHE A 155 11.76 -3.01 8.29
N ALA A 156 11.58 -2.30 9.41
CA ALA A 156 11.03 -0.96 9.43
C ALA A 156 11.91 0.03 8.66
N PHE A 157 13.23 0.00 8.88
CA PHE A 157 14.16 0.85 8.12
C PHE A 157 14.20 0.48 6.64
N GLY A 158 14.20 -0.82 6.30
CA GLY A 158 14.16 -1.26 4.91
C GLY A 158 12.91 -0.78 4.19
N LEU A 159 11.75 -0.89 4.83
CA LEU A 159 10.48 -0.43 4.26
C LEU A 159 10.47 1.10 4.09
N VAL A 160 10.88 1.86 5.10
CA VAL A 160 10.96 3.32 5.02
C VAL A 160 11.94 3.78 3.94
N ALA A 161 13.13 3.17 3.86
CA ALA A 161 14.12 3.48 2.84
C ALA A 161 13.58 3.19 1.43
N MET A 162 12.90 2.06 1.24
CA MET A 162 12.23 1.70 -0.01
C MET A 162 11.15 2.72 -0.39
N SER A 163 10.32 3.15 0.56
CA SER A 163 9.30 4.19 0.31
C SER A 163 9.91 5.51 -0.14
N PHE A 164 11.01 5.95 0.49
CA PHE A 164 11.70 7.18 0.09
C PHE A 164 12.41 7.04 -1.27
N ALA A 165 12.93 5.86 -1.60
CA ALA A 165 13.50 5.59 -2.92
C ALA A 165 12.41 5.62 -4.02
N ALA A 166 11.24 5.03 -3.77
CA ALA A 166 10.08 5.13 -4.65
C ALA A 166 9.64 6.59 -4.81
N PHE A 167 9.53 7.33 -3.70
CA PHE A 167 9.18 8.74 -3.72
C PHE A 167 10.16 9.59 -4.54
N ALA A 168 11.46 9.41 -4.35
CA ALA A 168 12.47 10.08 -5.17
C ALA A 168 12.28 9.76 -6.66
N THR A 169 11.95 8.51 -6.98
CA THR A 169 11.64 8.11 -8.36
C THR A 169 10.39 8.83 -8.88
N TYR A 170 9.33 8.98 -8.09
CA TYR A 170 8.12 9.69 -8.50
C TYR A 170 8.38 11.17 -8.84
N ILE A 171 9.34 11.82 -8.16
CA ILE A 171 9.75 13.19 -8.49
C ILE A 171 10.47 13.24 -9.84
N PHE A 172 11.45 12.36 -10.04
CA PHE A 172 12.33 12.43 -11.22
C PHE A 172 11.78 11.70 -12.45
N PHE A 173 10.83 10.81 -12.25
CA PHE A 173 10.20 9.96 -13.26
C PHE A 173 8.70 9.86 -12.97
N PRO A 174 7.93 10.95 -13.18
CA PRO A 174 6.47 10.91 -13.04
C PRO A 174 5.89 9.97 -14.09
N ALA A 175 5.37 8.83 -13.64
CA ALA A 175 4.93 7.72 -14.46
C ALA A 175 3.41 7.57 -14.41
N ALA A 176 2.74 7.75 -15.54
CA ALA A 176 1.29 7.63 -15.60
C ALA A 176 0.83 6.16 -15.47
N PRO A 177 -0.16 5.86 -14.61
CA PRO A 177 -0.77 4.54 -14.53
C PRO A 177 -1.70 4.28 -15.74
N PRO A 178 -2.12 3.01 -15.94
CA PRO A 178 -2.95 2.62 -17.09
C PRO A 178 -4.28 3.37 -17.20
N TRP A 179 -5.01 3.51 -16.09
CA TRP A 179 -6.28 4.23 -16.06
C TRP A 179 -6.13 5.71 -16.44
N TRP A 180 -5.02 6.34 -16.04
CA TRP A 180 -4.74 7.73 -16.35
C TRP A 180 -4.44 7.89 -17.85
N ALA A 181 -3.69 6.96 -18.43
CA ALA A 181 -3.41 6.93 -19.86
C ALA A 181 -4.69 6.84 -20.69
N THR A 182 -5.66 6.01 -20.26
CA THR A 182 -6.99 5.94 -20.89
C THR A 182 -7.75 7.27 -20.78
N GLN A 183 -7.84 7.85 -19.58
CA GLN A 183 -8.57 9.10 -19.36
C GLN A 183 -8.00 10.28 -20.16
N ASN A 184 -6.69 10.27 -20.43
CA ASN A 184 -6.01 11.32 -21.19
C ASN A 184 -5.87 10.97 -22.68
N GLY A 185 -6.57 9.96 -23.18
CA GLY A 185 -6.69 9.67 -24.62
C GLY A 185 -5.50 8.94 -25.23
N TYR A 186 -4.59 8.37 -24.44
CA TYR A 186 -3.43 7.61 -24.94
C TYR A 186 -3.78 6.18 -25.35
N LEU A 187 -4.94 5.66 -24.91
CA LEU A 187 -5.38 4.28 -25.14
C LEU A 187 -6.79 4.22 -25.77
N PRO A 188 -7.02 4.83 -26.96
CA PRO A 188 -8.34 4.84 -27.58
C PRO A 188 -8.84 3.44 -27.94
N ASP A 189 -7.95 2.54 -28.38
CA ASP A 189 -8.32 1.21 -28.86
C ASP A 189 -8.19 0.11 -27.80
N MET A 190 -7.47 0.39 -26.70
CA MET A 190 -7.25 -0.57 -25.61
C MET A 190 -7.43 0.07 -24.24
N PRO A 191 -8.65 0.58 -23.95
CA PRO A 191 -8.91 1.29 -22.71
C PRO A 191 -8.76 0.38 -21.50
N ILE A 192 -8.03 0.87 -20.50
CA ILE A 192 -7.91 0.27 -19.17
C ILE A 192 -8.60 1.21 -18.17
N VAL A 193 -9.55 0.71 -17.39
CA VAL A 193 -10.46 1.54 -16.59
C VAL A 193 -10.53 1.04 -15.14
N LEU A 194 -11.23 1.78 -14.28
CA LEU A 194 -11.34 1.50 -12.84
C LEU A 194 -12.74 1.00 -12.42
N ASP A 195 -13.56 0.54 -13.37
CA ASP A 195 -14.99 0.27 -13.16
C ASP A 195 -15.27 -0.81 -12.09
N HIS A 196 -14.33 -1.74 -11.90
CA HIS A 196 -14.41 -2.82 -10.91
C HIS A 196 -13.67 -2.50 -9.60
N PHE A 197 -13.14 -1.28 -9.46
CA PHE A 197 -12.51 -0.82 -8.24
C PHE A 197 -13.55 -0.29 -7.25
N ILE A 198 -13.33 -0.54 -5.96
CA ILE A 198 -14.26 -0.15 -4.90
C ILE A 198 -14.35 1.38 -4.71
N VAL A 199 -13.38 2.14 -5.23
CA VAL A 199 -13.36 3.60 -5.24
C VAL A 199 -13.55 4.11 -6.66
N SER A 200 -14.38 5.14 -6.84
CA SER A 200 -14.65 5.67 -8.18
C SER A 200 -13.40 6.29 -8.82
N ALA A 201 -13.33 6.23 -10.15
CA ALA A 201 -12.24 6.80 -10.91
C ALA A 201 -12.04 8.31 -10.65
N GLU A 202 -13.12 9.04 -10.40
CA GLU A 202 -13.07 10.47 -10.04
C GLU A 202 -12.34 10.71 -8.71
N VAL A 203 -12.63 9.89 -7.70
CA VAL A 203 -11.98 10.00 -6.39
C VAL A 203 -10.51 9.61 -6.50
N VAL A 204 -10.18 8.58 -7.28
CA VAL A 204 -8.78 8.17 -7.54
C VAL A 204 -8.02 9.27 -8.28
N ALA A 205 -8.61 9.89 -9.31
CA ALA A 205 -7.99 10.95 -10.09
C ALA A 205 -7.72 12.24 -9.28
N LYS A 206 -8.53 12.50 -8.24
CA LYS A 206 -8.33 13.58 -7.26
C LYS A 206 -7.32 13.22 -6.15
N GLY A 207 -6.72 12.03 -6.24
CA GLY A 207 -5.73 11.55 -5.29
C GLY A 207 -4.43 12.38 -5.28
N PRO A 208 -3.58 12.16 -4.27
CA PRO A 208 -2.34 12.92 -4.05
C PRO A 208 -1.38 13.01 -5.22
N ASN A 209 -1.20 11.91 -5.93
CA ASN A 209 -0.23 11.84 -7.01
C ASN A 209 -0.75 10.84 -8.06
N PRO A 210 -1.49 11.32 -9.06
CA PRO A 210 -2.08 10.45 -10.07
C PRO A 210 -1.05 9.86 -11.04
N VAL A 211 0.22 10.30 -10.98
CA VAL A 211 1.31 9.89 -11.89
C VAL A 211 2.52 9.29 -11.13
N ALA A 212 2.24 8.59 -10.03
CA ALA A 212 3.24 7.85 -9.24
C ALA A 212 3.15 6.33 -9.47
N ALA A 213 3.05 5.89 -10.72
CA ALA A 213 2.90 4.46 -11.01
C ALA A 213 4.18 3.64 -10.76
N MET A 214 5.35 4.20 -11.09
CA MET A 214 6.63 3.48 -11.13
C MET A 214 7.68 4.06 -10.16
N PRO A 215 8.26 3.22 -9.27
CA PRO A 215 7.97 1.80 -9.04
C PRO A 215 6.65 1.60 -8.26
N SER A 216 6.00 0.44 -8.45
CA SER A 216 4.77 0.12 -7.72
C SER A 216 5.05 -0.28 -6.27
N LEU A 217 4.63 0.55 -5.31
CA LEU A 217 4.67 0.19 -3.89
C LEU A 217 3.68 -0.94 -3.54
N HIS A 218 2.60 -1.10 -4.33
CA HIS A 218 1.67 -2.23 -4.20
C HIS A 218 2.38 -3.57 -4.41
N THR A 219 3.42 -3.62 -5.25
CA THR A 219 4.22 -4.84 -5.43
C THR A 219 5.48 -4.84 -4.56
N ALA A 220 6.11 -3.69 -4.32
CA ALA A 220 7.34 -3.59 -3.54
C ALA A 220 7.16 -4.05 -2.08
N TYR A 221 6.12 -3.54 -1.38
CA TYR A 221 5.88 -3.90 0.02
C TYR A 221 5.60 -5.39 0.24
N PRO A 222 4.64 -6.03 -0.44
CA PRO A 222 4.40 -7.45 -0.22
C PRO A 222 5.58 -8.33 -0.65
N THR A 223 6.37 -7.91 -1.65
CA THR A 223 7.60 -8.62 -2.03
C THR A 223 8.63 -8.53 -0.92
N PHE A 224 8.88 -7.32 -0.39
CA PHE A 224 9.76 -7.11 0.75
C PHE A 224 9.30 -7.90 1.99
N ILE A 225 8.00 -7.93 2.27
CA ILE A 225 7.39 -8.72 3.34
C ILE A 225 7.64 -10.21 3.14
N ALA A 226 7.46 -10.73 1.93
CA ALA A 226 7.71 -12.13 1.62
C ALA A 226 9.18 -12.50 1.82
N LEU A 227 10.10 -11.70 1.26
CA LEU A 227 11.55 -11.95 1.35
C LEU A 227 12.06 -11.88 2.80
N THR A 228 11.68 -10.84 3.54
CA THR A 228 12.07 -10.70 4.94
C THR A 228 11.44 -11.78 5.83
N SER A 229 10.19 -12.16 5.57
CA SER A 229 9.53 -13.25 6.30
C SER A 229 10.21 -14.59 6.04
N LEU A 230 10.65 -14.87 4.81
CA LEU A 230 11.44 -16.06 4.49
C LEU A 230 12.80 -16.04 5.18
N ALA A 231 13.48 -14.90 5.19
CA ALA A 231 14.77 -14.75 5.84
C ALA A 231 14.69 -14.96 7.36
N VAL A 232 13.60 -14.51 7.99
CA VAL A 232 13.43 -14.55 9.46
C VAL A 232 12.78 -15.85 9.94
N PHE A 233 11.74 -16.33 9.25
CA PHE A 233 10.92 -17.48 9.68
C PHE A 233 11.18 -18.76 8.87
N GLY A 234 12.06 -18.70 7.85
CA GLY A 234 12.41 -19.84 7.01
C GLY A 234 11.22 -20.41 6.23
N ARG A 235 11.20 -21.74 6.07
CA ARG A 235 10.17 -22.44 5.27
C ARG A 235 8.74 -22.21 5.76
N LYS A 236 8.53 -21.83 7.02
CA LYS A 236 7.20 -21.52 7.57
C LYS A 236 6.56 -20.28 6.91
N ALA A 237 7.37 -19.41 6.29
CA ALA A 237 6.91 -18.23 5.58
C ALA A 237 6.71 -18.44 4.07
N ILE A 238 6.91 -19.65 3.53
CA ILE A 238 6.66 -19.92 2.10
C ILE A 238 5.26 -19.46 1.63
N PRO A 239 4.17 -19.65 2.39
CA PRO A 239 2.86 -19.17 1.96
C PRO A 239 2.78 -17.65 1.75
N VAL A 240 3.65 -16.86 2.39
CA VAL A 240 3.67 -15.39 2.25
C VAL A 240 4.07 -14.96 0.84
N ILE A 241 4.73 -15.82 0.05
CA ILE A 241 5.06 -15.55 -1.36
C ILE A 241 3.79 -15.35 -2.22
N LEU A 242 2.65 -15.93 -1.81
CA LEU A 242 1.39 -15.71 -2.52
C LEU A 242 0.93 -14.25 -2.44
N LEU A 243 1.32 -13.52 -1.38
CA LEU A 243 0.90 -12.14 -1.18
C LEU A 243 1.32 -11.21 -2.35
N PRO A 244 2.61 -11.08 -2.72
CA PRO A 244 2.99 -10.21 -3.83
C PRO A 244 2.36 -10.64 -5.16
N LEU A 245 2.17 -11.94 -5.40
CA LEU A 245 1.54 -12.45 -6.62
C LEU A 245 0.06 -12.04 -6.70
N CYS A 246 -0.69 -12.22 -5.61
CA CYS A 246 -2.09 -11.83 -5.53
C CYS A 246 -2.26 -10.30 -5.62
N VAL A 247 -1.42 -9.52 -4.93
CA VAL A 247 -1.48 -8.06 -4.98
C VAL A 247 -1.15 -7.54 -6.37
N ALA A 248 -0.04 -7.97 -6.98
CA ALA A 248 0.34 -7.55 -8.33
C ALA A 248 -0.77 -7.87 -9.34
N SER A 249 -1.28 -9.11 -9.34
CA SER A 249 -2.38 -9.52 -10.23
C SER A 249 -3.63 -8.66 -10.03
N SER A 250 -3.94 -8.30 -8.78
CA SER A 250 -5.08 -7.43 -8.45
C SER A 250 -4.88 -6.01 -8.99
N THR A 251 -3.67 -5.47 -8.93
CA THR A 251 -3.39 -4.13 -9.47
C THR A 251 -3.53 -4.06 -10.98
N PHE A 252 -3.21 -5.15 -11.70
CA PHE A 252 -3.41 -5.23 -13.15
C PHE A 252 -4.88 -5.39 -13.50
N TYR A 253 -5.58 -6.29 -12.81
CA TYR A 253 -7.01 -6.55 -12.99
C TYR A 253 -7.86 -5.30 -12.74
N LEU A 254 -7.49 -4.50 -11.73
CA LEU A 254 -8.18 -3.26 -11.36
C LEU A 254 -7.66 -2.03 -12.13
N GLY A 255 -6.73 -2.19 -13.08
CA GLY A 255 -6.26 -1.12 -13.96
C GLY A 255 -5.34 -0.07 -13.30
N HIS A 256 -4.79 -0.34 -12.11
CA HIS A 256 -3.97 0.60 -11.34
C HIS A 256 -2.50 0.65 -11.76
N HIS A 257 -1.95 -0.47 -12.22
CA HIS A 257 -0.52 -0.61 -12.45
C HIS A 257 -0.21 -1.36 -13.75
N TRP A 258 0.93 -1.03 -14.33
CA TRP A 258 1.56 -1.76 -15.41
C TRP A 258 2.36 -2.95 -14.87
N VAL A 259 2.59 -3.98 -15.68
CA VAL A 259 3.51 -5.06 -15.30
C VAL A 259 4.93 -4.53 -15.09
N ILE A 260 5.39 -3.61 -15.94
CA ILE A 260 6.73 -3.01 -15.83
C ILE A 260 6.95 -2.25 -14.51
N ASP A 261 5.93 -1.56 -14.00
CA ASP A 261 6.06 -0.79 -12.76
C ASP A 261 5.99 -1.70 -11.52
N ALA A 262 5.22 -2.79 -11.61
CA ALA A 262 5.18 -3.85 -10.61
C ALA A 262 6.52 -4.59 -10.54
N LEU A 263 7.14 -4.89 -11.69
CA LEU A 263 8.49 -5.46 -11.75
C LEU A 263 9.55 -4.49 -11.24
N GLY A 264 9.42 -3.19 -11.53
CA GLY A 264 10.33 -2.18 -11.00
C GLY A 264 10.25 -2.02 -9.48
N GLY A 265 9.11 -2.37 -8.87
CA GLY A 265 8.93 -2.38 -7.42
C GLY A 265 9.36 -3.67 -6.73
N ALA A 266 9.16 -4.83 -7.36
CA ALA A 266 9.45 -6.16 -6.81
C ALA A 266 10.96 -6.42 -6.62
#